data_AF-A0A4U6C902-F1
#
_entry.id   AF-A0A4U6C902-F1
#
_cell.length_a   1.000
_cell.length_b   1.000
_cell.length_c   1.000
_cell.angle_alpha   90.00
_cell.angle_beta   90.00
_cell.angle_gamma   90.00
#
_symmetry.space_group_name_H-M   'P 1'
#
loop_
_entity.id
_entity.type
_entity.pdbx_description
1 polymer ?
#
loop_
_entity_poly.entity_id
_entity_poly.type
_entity_poly.pdbx_seq_one_letter_code
_entity_poly.pdbx_strand_id
1 'polypeptide(L)'
;MNAEARIQTRDGLISALKPGLLPKAKPTLLRDVLRMKRARGDADADQFKTLARLEFASRLDATIEGAAWALRQWIAKAEKLGWSDVQQARAEAMLADLDRVLAGDLTGWAIVKTEAA
;
A
#
# COMPACT_ATOMS: atom_id res chain seq x y z
N MET A 1 27.32 -41.03 -22.57
CA MET A 1 25.87 -41.13 -22.34
C MET A 1 25.40 -39.83 -21.70
N ASN A 2 24.65 -39.08 -22.50
CA ASN A 2 23.70 -38.00 -22.23
C ASN A 2 23.93 -37.05 -21.05
N ALA A 3 24.30 -35.83 -21.43
CA ALA A 3 24.04 -34.61 -20.68
C ALA A 3 22.54 -34.50 -20.38
N GLU A 4 22.19 -34.61 -19.10
CA GLU A 4 20.87 -34.21 -18.61
C GLU A 4 20.78 -32.69 -18.68
N ALA A 5 20.38 -32.18 -19.83
CA ALA A 5 19.77 -30.87 -19.93
C ALA A 5 18.50 -30.93 -19.06
N ARG A 6 18.61 -30.49 -17.80
CA ARG A 6 17.45 -30.14 -16.97
C ARG A 6 16.64 -29.14 -17.78
N ILE A 7 15.54 -29.61 -18.37
CA ILE A 7 14.51 -28.76 -18.92
C ILE A 7 13.95 -28.00 -17.72
N GLN A 8 14.51 -26.82 -17.45
CA GLN A 8 13.90 -25.80 -16.63
C GLN A 8 12.61 -25.42 -17.36
N THR A 9 11.53 -26.11 -17.03
CA THR A 9 10.21 -25.72 -17.50
C THR A 9 9.96 -24.30 -17.04
N ARG A 10 9.24 -23.53 -17.87
CA ARG A 10 8.80 -22.18 -17.54
C ARG A 10 8.18 -22.13 -16.13
N ASP A 11 7.46 -23.19 -15.75
CA ASP A 11 6.86 -23.35 -14.42
C ASP A 11 7.88 -23.52 -13.29
N GLY A 12 8.99 -24.23 -13.51
CA GLY A 12 10.08 -24.33 -12.55
C GLY A 12 10.82 -23.00 -12.34
N LEU A 13 10.94 -22.19 -13.41
CA LEU A 13 11.47 -20.82 -13.34
C LEU A 13 10.50 -19.88 -12.62
N ILE A 14 9.18 -19.99 -12.85
CA ILE A 14 8.15 -19.23 -12.12
C ILE A 14 8.15 -19.57 -10.63
N SER A 15 8.29 -20.85 -10.28
CA SER A 15 8.38 -21.29 -8.87
C SER A 15 9.66 -20.82 -8.18
N ALA A 16 10.77 -20.68 -8.92
CA ALA A 16 12.04 -20.15 -8.42
C ALA A 16 12.10 -18.61 -8.36
N LEU A 17 11.23 -17.91 -9.09
CA LEU A 17 11.08 -16.45 -9.03
C LEU A 17 10.29 -16.07 -7.76
N LYS A 18 11.02 -16.05 -6.63
CA LYS A 18 10.79 -15.33 -5.36
C LYS A 18 9.32 -15.02 -4.99
N PRO A 19 8.88 -15.30 -3.75
CA PRO A 19 7.61 -14.81 -3.20
C PRO A 19 7.40 -13.27 -3.28
N GLY A 20 8.44 -12.50 -3.62
CA GLY A 20 8.39 -11.06 -3.85
C GLY A 20 8.35 -10.60 -5.31
N LEU A 21 8.30 -11.51 -6.31
CA LEU A 21 8.26 -11.18 -7.74
C LEU A 21 6.88 -11.35 -8.38
N LEU A 22 5.96 -12.07 -7.73
CA LEU A 22 4.56 -12.03 -8.11
C LEU A 22 4.02 -10.65 -7.70
N PRO A 23 3.37 -9.89 -8.61
CA PRO A 23 2.71 -8.66 -8.20
C PRO A 23 1.74 -9.02 -7.06
N LYS A 24 1.92 -8.37 -5.91
CA LYS A 24 0.96 -8.54 -4.80
C LYS A 24 -0.43 -8.35 -5.37
N ALA A 25 -1.28 -9.38 -5.27
CA ALA A 25 -2.61 -9.35 -5.86
C ALA A 25 -3.47 -8.21 -5.28
N LYS A 26 -3.11 -7.71 -4.08
CA LYS A 26 -3.81 -6.65 -3.37
C LYS A 26 -2.81 -5.70 -2.70
N PRO A 27 -3.12 -4.39 -2.61
CA PRO A 27 -2.34 -3.46 -1.80
C PRO A 27 -2.41 -3.90 -0.33
N THR A 28 -1.28 -3.89 0.37
CA THR A 28 -1.25 -4.26 1.81
C THR A 28 -0.57 -3.23 2.69
N LEU A 29 0.26 -2.36 2.12
CA LEU A 29 1.06 -1.38 2.83
C LEU A 29 0.70 0.05 2.42
N LEU A 30 1.01 1.03 3.26
CA LEU A 30 0.78 2.45 2.97
C LEU A 30 1.50 2.93 1.69
N ARG A 31 2.67 2.36 1.36
CA ARG A 31 3.34 2.62 0.08
C ARG A 31 2.52 2.21 -1.14
N ASP A 32 1.68 1.17 -1.01
CA ASP A 32 0.82 0.71 -2.10
C ASP A 32 -0.30 1.72 -2.32
N VAL A 33 -0.90 2.24 -1.23
CA VAL A 33 -1.89 3.32 -1.28
C VAL A 33 -1.28 4.60 -1.87
N LEU A 34 -0.07 4.97 -1.45
CA LEU A 34 0.65 6.11 -2.01
C LEU A 34 0.88 5.95 -3.53
N ARG A 35 1.19 4.74 -4.00
CA ARG A 35 1.32 4.44 -5.43
C ARG A 35 -0.02 4.61 -6.15
N MET A 36 -1.11 4.12 -5.56
CA MET A 36 -2.46 4.29 -6.13
C MET A 36 -2.84 5.76 -6.27
N LYS A 37 -2.63 6.56 -5.22
CA LYS A 37 -2.87 8.02 -5.23
C LYS A 37 -2.09 8.71 -6.35
N ARG A 38 -0.81 8.37 -6.50
CA ARG A 38 0.03 8.91 -7.59
C ARG A 38 -0.44 8.48 -8.98
N ALA A 39 -0.87 7.24 -9.14
CA ALA A 39 -1.37 6.73 -10.41
C ALA A 39 -2.67 7.43 -10.84
N ARG A 40 -3.52 7.83 -9.88
CA ARG A 40 -4.72 8.63 -10.13
C ARG A 40 -4.44 10.12 -10.34
N GLY A 41 -3.25 10.59 -9.96
CA GLY A 41 -2.91 12.01 -9.98
C GLY A 41 -3.47 12.80 -8.79
N ASP A 42 -3.72 12.14 -7.66
CA ASP A 42 -4.24 12.81 -6.46
C ASP A 42 -3.25 13.88 -5.96
N ALA A 43 -3.74 15.11 -5.73
CA ALA A 43 -2.91 16.26 -5.33
C ALA A 43 -2.36 16.18 -3.90
N ASP A 44 -2.92 15.32 -3.05
CA ASP A 44 -2.58 15.15 -1.64
C ASP A 44 -1.57 14.00 -1.38
N ALA A 45 -1.01 13.39 -2.43
CA ALA A 45 -0.06 12.28 -2.30
C ALA A 45 1.17 12.62 -1.42
N ASP A 46 1.68 13.85 -1.48
CA ASP A 46 2.80 14.29 -0.64
C ASP A 46 2.39 14.54 0.82
N GLN A 47 1.15 14.98 1.04
CA GLN A 47 0.58 15.13 2.39
C GLN A 47 0.38 13.75 3.03
N PHE A 48 -0.16 12.80 2.29
CA PHE A 48 -0.29 11.40 2.70
C PHE A 48 1.07 10.81 3.11
N LYS A 49 2.10 11.00 2.26
CA LYS A 49 3.46 10.53 2.55
C LYS A 49 4.03 11.18 3.82
N THR A 50 3.75 12.46 4.04
CA THR A 50 4.21 13.20 5.21
C THR A 50 3.57 12.66 6.48
N LEU A 51 2.25 12.52 6.49
CA LEU A 51 1.52 11.97 7.63
C LEU A 51 1.97 10.53 7.94
N ALA A 52 2.13 9.70 6.91
CA ALA A 52 2.63 8.34 7.06
C ALA A 52 4.01 8.31 7.75
N ARG A 53 4.90 9.25 7.45
CA ARG A 53 6.24 9.34 8.05
C ARG A 53 6.27 9.86 9.47
N LEU A 54 5.38 10.80 9.79
CA LEU A 54 5.34 11.47 11.09
C LEU A 54 4.64 10.62 12.15
N GLU A 55 3.52 9.98 11.79
CA GLU A 55 2.64 9.34 12.77
C GLU A 55 2.91 7.85 12.96
N PHE A 56 3.48 7.17 11.96
CA PHE A 56 3.73 5.73 12.03
C PHE A 56 5.22 5.43 12.16
N ALA A 57 5.59 4.67 13.20
CA ALA A 57 6.97 4.20 13.39
C ALA A 57 7.48 3.40 12.16
N SER A 58 6.62 2.56 11.57
CA SER A 58 6.90 1.79 10.35
C SER A 58 6.75 2.60 9.06
N ARG A 59 6.37 3.89 9.15
CA ARG A 59 6.24 4.81 8.01
C ARG A 59 5.37 4.21 6.90
N LEU A 60 5.86 4.25 5.65
CA LEU A 60 5.16 3.70 4.48
C LEU A 60 5.11 2.16 4.44
N ASP A 61 5.83 1.47 5.32
CA ASP A 61 5.79 0.02 5.47
C ASP A 61 4.77 -0.44 6.54
N ALA A 62 4.02 0.50 7.14
CA ALA A 62 2.86 0.14 7.96
C ALA A 62 1.78 -0.54 7.11
N THR A 63 1.06 -1.49 7.70
CA THR A 63 -0.07 -2.17 7.06
C THR A 63 -1.27 -1.22 6.95
N ILE A 64 -2.07 -1.38 5.90
CA ILE A 64 -3.29 -0.59 5.68
C ILE A 64 -4.26 -0.77 6.85
N GLU A 65 -4.47 -2.02 7.28
CA GLU A 65 -5.37 -2.35 8.41
C GLU A 65 -4.87 -1.76 9.74
N GLY A 66 -3.58 -1.89 10.05
CA GLY A 66 -2.99 -1.37 11.27
C GLY A 66 -3.04 0.16 11.30
N ALA A 67 -2.77 0.80 10.16
CA ALA A 67 -2.86 2.25 10.04
C ALA A 67 -4.30 2.76 10.18
N ALA A 68 -5.28 2.11 9.54
CA ALA A 68 -6.69 2.47 9.65
C ALA A 68 -7.19 2.32 11.10
N TRP A 69 -6.82 1.23 11.77
CA TRP A 69 -7.16 1.03 13.18
C TRP A 69 -6.56 2.11 14.07
N ALA A 70 -5.27 2.44 13.91
CA ALA A 70 -4.60 3.46 14.70
C ALA A 70 -5.22 4.85 14.48
N LEU A 71 -5.48 5.25 13.23
CA LEU A 71 -6.09 6.54 12.91
C LEU A 71 -7.47 6.67 13.55
N ARG A 72 -8.31 5.63 13.51
CA ARG A 72 -9.62 5.66 14.19
C ARG A 72 -9.48 5.92 15.69
N GLN A 73 -8.50 5.28 16.34
CA GLN A 73 -8.24 5.49 17.78
C GLN A 73 -7.70 6.89 18.08
N TRP A 74 -6.84 7.44 17.22
CA TRP A 74 -6.26 8.76 17.41
C TRP A 74 -7.26 9.87 17.14
N ILE A 75 -8.06 9.78 16.07
CA ILE A 75 -9.14 10.73 15.76
C ILE A 75 -10.16 10.78 16.91
N ALA A 76 -10.58 9.62 17.43
CA ALA A 76 -11.47 9.56 18.59
C ALA A 76 -10.89 10.19 19.87
N LYS A 77 -9.57 10.42 19.91
CA LYS A 77 -8.83 11.02 21.03
C LYS A 77 -8.15 12.33 20.63
N ALA A 78 -8.51 12.92 19.48
CA ALA A 78 -7.78 14.06 18.90
C ALA A 78 -7.64 15.23 19.88
N GLU A 79 -8.72 15.57 20.59
CA GLU A 79 -8.73 16.60 21.64
C GLU A 79 -7.72 16.29 22.75
N LYS A 80 -7.69 15.04 23.24
CA LYS A 80 -6.76 14.61 24.30
C LYS A 80 -5.30 14.54 23.84
N LEU A 81 -5.09 14.32 22.54
CA LEU A 81 -3.76 14.31 21.92
C LEU A 81 -3.28 15.72 21.55
N GLY A 82 -4.11 16.76 21.75
CA GLY A 82 -3.78 18.14 21.39
C GLY A 82 -3.61 18.33 19.87
N TRP A 83 -4.30 17.53 19.06
CA TRP A 83 -4.24 17.66 17.60
C TRP A 83 -4.87 18.97 17.15
N SER A 84 -4.24 19.61 16.16
CA SER A 84 -4.86 20.73 15.44
C SER A 84 -5.96 20.24 14.50
N ASP A 85 -6.93 21.10 14.17
CA ASP A 85 -7.98 20.79 13.18
C ASP A 85 -7.40 20.33 11.84
N VAL A 86 -6.27 20.92 11.42
CA VAL A 86 -5.57 20.54 10.19
C VAL A 86 -5.00 19.13 10.28
N GLN A 87 -4.46 18.74 11.43
CA GLN A 87 -3.92 17.39 11.64
C GLN A 87 -5.05 16.35 11.66
N GLN A 88 -6.15 16.65 12.35
CA GLN A 88 -7.32 15.80 12.37
C GLN A 88 -7.92 15.63 10.97
N ALA A 89 -8.12 16.71 10.21
CA ALA A 89 -8.65 16.65 8.84
C ALA A 89 -7.76 15.81 7.91
N ARG A 90 -6.42 15.91 8.05
CA ARG A 90 -5.47 15.07 7.29
C ARG A 90 -5.56 13.59 7.69
N ALA A 91 -5.71 13.30 8.98
CA ALA A 91 -5.89 11.94 9.48
C ALA A 91 -7.21 11.32 8.99
N GLU A 92 -8.28 12.10 8.97
CA GLU A 92 -9.59 11.69 8.44
C GLU A 92 -9.55 11.43 6.93
N ALA A 93 -8.90 12.32 6.16
CA ALA A 93 -8.69 12.13 4.72
C ALA A 93 -7.88 10.86 4.42
N MET A 94 -6.77 10.65 5.15
CA MET A 94 -5.98 9.43 5.05
C MET A 94 -6.80 8.20 5.41
N LEU A 95 -7.56 8.24 6.51
CA LEU A 95 -8.42 7.12 6.92
C LEU A 95 -9.46 6.78 5.85
N ALA A 96 -10.08 7.79 5.21
CA ALA A 96 -11.03 7.58 4.12
C ALA A 96 -10.40 6.87 2.91
N ASP A 97 -9.14 7.21 2.55
CA ASP A 97 -8.41 6.50 1.51
C ASP A 97 -8.15 5.03 1.89
N LEU A 98 -7.76 4.77 3.15
CA LEU A 98 -7.52 3.41 3.62
C LEU A 98 -8.82 2.60 3.63
N ASP A 99 -9.93 3.19 4.08
CA ASP A 99 -11.23 2.53 4.12
C ASP A 99 -11.75 2.19 2.73
N ARG A 100 -11.53 3.06 1.73
CA ARG A 100 -11.81 2.73 0.32
C ARG A 100 -11.02 1.51 -0.15
N VAL A 101 -9.73 1.46 0.14
CA VAL A 101 -8.88 0.32 -0.24
C VAL A 101 -9.32 -0.97 0.47
N LEU A 102 -9.67 -0.89 1.76
CA LEU A 102 -10.19 -2.02 2.54
C LEU A 102 -11.57 -2.49 2.04
N ALA A 103 -12.39 -1.57 1.52
CA ALA A 103 -13.65 -1.88 0.86
C ALA A 103 -13.48 -2.48 -0.55
N GLY A 104 -12.24 -2.55 -1.06
CA GLY A 104 -11.93 -3.13 -2.36
C GLY A 104 -11.91 -2.12 -3.51
N ASP A 105 -11.94 -0.81 -3.24
CA ASP A 105 -11.64 0.20 -4.26
C ASP A 105 -10.13 0.18 -4.55
N LEU A 106 -9.80 -0.50 -5.65
CA LEU A 106 -8.45 -0.64 -6.15
C LEU A 106 -8.16 0.32 -7.31
N THR A 107 -8.90 1.42 -7.41
CA THR A 107 -8.67 2.42 -8.48
C THR A 107 -7.26 3.00 -8.38
N GLY A 108 -6.52 2.99 -9.48
CA GLY A 108 -5.09 3.35 -9.51
C GLY A 108 -4.14 2.21 -9.13
N TRP A 109 -4.65 1.04 -8.72
CA TRP A 109 -3.86 -0.18 -8.52
C TRP A 109 -3.66 -0.89 -9.86
N ALA A 110 -2.73 -0.39 -10.67
CA ALA A 110 -2.28 -1.13 -11.83
C ALA A 110 -1.28 -2.21 -11.37
N ILE A 111 -1.75 -3.45 -11.25
CA ILE A 111 -0.87 -4.60 -11.43
C ILE A 111 -0.39 -4.49 -12.88
N VAL A 112 0.87 -4.14 -13.09
CA VAL A 112 1.46 -4.07 -14.43
C VAL A 112 1.19 -5.44 -15.06
N LYS A 113 0.23 -5.51 -15.99
CA LYS A 113 0.15 -6.63 -16.91
C LYS A 113 1.38 -6.46 -17.78
N THR A 114 2.44 -7.19 -17.46
CA THR A 114 3.49 -7.47 -18.43
C THR A 114 2.79 -8.29 -19.51
N GLU A 115 2.22 -7.63 -20.50
CA GLU A 115 1.85 -8.28 -21.75
C GLU A 115 3.15 -8.84 -22.32
N ALA A 116 3.25 -10.16 -22.31
CA ALA A 116 4.33 -10.87 -22.99
C ALA A 116 4.11 -10.65 -24.49
N ALA A 117 4.90 -9.76 -25.07
CA ALA A 117 5.12 -9.66 -26.52
C ALA A 117 6.06 -10.78 -26.98
#